data_AF-A0A377PDC6-F1
#
_entry.id   AF-A0A377PDC6-F1
#
_cell.length_a   1.000
_cell.length_b   1.000
_cell.length_c   1.000
_cell.angle_alpha   90.00
_cell.angle_beta   90.00
_cell.angle_gamma   90.00
#
_symmetry.space_group_name_H-M   'P 1'
#
loop_
_entity.id
_entity.type
_entity.pdbx_description
1 polymer ?
#
loop_
_entity_poly.entity_id
_entity_poly.type
_entity_poly.pdbx_seq_one_letter_code
_entity_poly.pdbx_strand_id
1 'polypeptide(L)'
;MFDAQRFGQKNGVGFYRYEQDSKGKPRKVQDEQTAALLAEVAPSNAQFSDEEIIARMMIPMINEVVRCFEEKIVSSPAEADMALVYGIGFPPFHGGAFRYLDTIGTTQYVEMAQRYQHLGELYQVPAGLRAKAETNAAYYPAAAPIETDATMASSATQQA
;
A
#
# COMPACT_ATOMS: atom_id res chain seq x y z
N MET A 1 -7.70 -1.98 -24.11
CA MET A 1 -8.50 -0.80 -23.66
C MET A 1 -8.14 0.47 -24.41
N PHE A 2 -6.87 0.91 -24.35
CA PHE A 2 -6.41 2.14 -25.00
C PHE A 2 -6.69 2.16 -26.51
N ASP A 3 -6.31 1.11 -27.25
CA ASP A 3 -6.52 1.02 -28.70
C ASP A 3 -8.00 1.02 -29.11
N ALA A 4 -8.87 0.52 -28.23
CA ALA A 4 -10.32 0.57 -28.38
C ALA A 4 -10.93 1.93 -27.95
N GLN A 5 -10.10 2.94 -27.70
CA GLN A 5 -10.49 4.29 -27.25
C GLN A 5 -11.30 4.30 -25.94
N ARG A 6 -11.14 3.29 -25.09
CA ARG A 6 -11.81 3.19 -23.78
C ARG A 6 -10.92 3.80 -22.70
N PHE A 7 -11.08 5.10 -22.45
CA PHE A 7 -10.16 5.88 -21.59
C PHE A 7 -10.67 6.18 -20.17
N GLY A 8 -11.78 5.56 -19.75
CA GLY A 8 -12.34 5.71 -18.41
C GLY A 8 -13.43 6.77 -18.33
N GLN A 9 -13.53 7.42 -17.18
CA GLN A 9 -14.61 8.36 -16.88
C GLN A 9 -14.66 9.56 -17.84
N LYS A 10 -13.50 10.03 -18.33
CA LYS A 10 -13.41 11.24 -19.15
C LYS A 10 -14.21 11.19 -20.45
N ASN A 11 -14.33 10.01 -21.05
CA ASN A 11 -15.10 9.81 -22.30
C ASN A 11 -16.26 8.82 -22.08
N GLY A 12 -16.65 8.59 -20.84
CA GLY A 12 -17.80 7.75 -20.48
C GLY A 12 -17.58 6.24 -20.62
N VAL A 13 -16.38 5.78 -21.00
CA VAL A 13 -16.14 4.36 -21.29
C VAL A 13 -14.69 3.93 -20.99
N GLY A 14 -14.53 2.88 -20.18
CA GLY A 14 -13.26 2.28 -19.77
C GLY A 14 -13.41 0.79 -19.47
N PHE A 15 -12.87 0.33 -18.34
CA PHE A 15 -13.22 -0.98 -17.78
C PHE A 15 -14.73 -1.09 -17.49
N TYR A 16 -15.35 0.02 -17.10
CA TYR A 16 -16.80 0.16 -16.96
C TYR A 16 -17.33 1.15 -17.99
N ARG A 17 -18.63 1.09 -18.26
CA ARG A 17 -19.37 2.21 -18.84
C ARG A 17 -19.79 3.16 -17.73
N TYR A 18 -19.73 4.46 -17.99
CA TYR A 18 -20.10 5.50 -17.04
C TYR A 18 -21.32 6.24 -17.54
N GLU A 19 -22.47 5.91 -16.96
CA GLU A 19 -23.76 6.55 -17.27
C GLU A 19 -24.04 7.65 -16.24
N GLN A 20 -24.80 8.68 -16.61
CA GLN A 20 -25.23 9.68 -15.64
C GLN A 20 -26.38 9.11 -14.80
N ASP A 21 -26.26 9.20 -13.47
CA ASP A 21 -27.39 8.98 -12.58
C ASP A 21 -28.38 10.15 -12.63
N SER A 22 -29.51 10.02 -11.93
CA SER A 22 -30.53 11.09 -11.86
C SER A 22 -30.03 12.40 -11.23
N LYS A 23 -28.85 12.39 -10.60
CA LYS A 23 -28.18 13.54 -9.99
C LYS A 23 -26.98 14.01 -10.82
N GLY A 24 -26.79 13.49 -12.04
CA GLY A 24 -25.70 13.83 -12.95
C GLY A 24 -24.33 13.24 -12.58
N LYS A 25 -24.24 12.33 -11.59
CA LYS A 25 -22.99 11.68 -11.21
C LYS A 25 -22.72 10.44 -12.07
N PRO A 26 -21.45 10.16 -12.43
CA PRO A 26 -21.12 8.98 -13.21
C PRO A 26 -21.32 7.70 -12.38
N ARG A 27 -22.19 6.82 -12.86
CA ARG A 27 -22.46 5.48 -12.33
C ARG A 27 -21.74 4.43 -13.17
N LYS A 28 -21.02 3.52 -12.51
CA LYS A 28 -20.33 2.39 -13.16
C LYS A 28 -21.35 1.32 -13.56
N VAL A 29 -21.35 0.95 -14.83
CA VAL A 29 -22.17 -0.14 -15.39
C VAL A 29 -21.24 -1.11 -16.11
N GLN A 30 -21.53 -2.42 -15.99
CA GLN A 30 -20.77 -3.45 -16.69
C GLN A 30 -21.00 -3.32 -18.20
N ASP A 31 -19.97 -3.65 -18.98
CA ASP A 31 -20.01 -3.59 -20.43
C ASP A 31 -19.47 -4.92 -20.98
N GLU A 32 -20.27 -5.62 -21.77
CA GLU A 32 -19.90 -6.93 -22.34
C GLU A 32 -18.62 -6.84 -23.20
N GLN A 33 -18.40 -5.69 -23.84
CA GLN A 33 -17.20 -5.46 -24.65
C GLN A 33 -15.93 -5.45 -23.79
N THR A 34 -16.03 -5.10 -22.50
CA THR A 34 -14.89 -5.18 -21.58
C THR A 34 -14.38 -6.61 -21.46
N ALA A 35 -15.28 -7.58 -21.28
CA ALA A 35 -14.90 -8.99 -21.14
C ALA A 35 -14.27 -9.54 -22.42
N ALA A 36 -14.85 -9.22 -23.59
CA ALA A 36 -14.29 -9.61 -24.88
C ALA A 36 -12.87 -9.08 -25.09
N LEU A 37 -12.64 -7.79 -24.83
CA LEU A 37 -11.32 -7.16 -24.97
C LEU A 37 -10.28 -7.72 -23.99
N LEU A 38 -10.69 -8.09 -22.77
CA LEU A 38 -9.78 -8.68 -21.79
C LEU A 38 -9.39 -10.11 -22.17
N ALA A 39 -10.31 -10.88 -22.76
CA ALA A 39 -10.04 -12.26 -23.20
C ALA A 39 -8.95 -12.33 -24.29
N GLU A 40 -8.78 -11.27 -25.09
CA GLU A 40 -7.72 -11.20 -26.12
C GLU A 40 -6.30 -11.08 -25.52
N VAL A 41 -6.16 -10.41 -24.36
CA VAL A 41 -4.84 -10.13 -23.74
C VAL A 41 -4.56 -11.00 -22.51
N ALA A 42 -5.61 -11.55 -21.89
CA ALA A 42 -5.54 -12.42 -20.73
C ALA A 42 -6.47 -13.62 -20.95
N PRO A 43 -6.11 -14.57 -21.84
CA PRO A 43 -6.98 -15.68 -22.21
C PRO A 43 -7.18 -16.71 -21.07
N SER A 44 -6.33 -16.69 -20.04
CA SER A 44 -6.45 -17.59 -18.89
C SER A 44 -7.43 -17.03 -17.85
N ASN A 45 -8.50 -17.76 -17.57
CA ASN A 45 -9.36 -17.53 -16.41
C ASN A 45 -8.72 -18.11 -15.14
N ALA A 46 -7.57 -17.58 -14.76
CA ALA A 46 -6.95 -17.94 -13.49
C ALA A 46 -7.84 -17.44 -12.34
N GLN A 47 -8.22 -18.35 -11.45
CA GLN A 47 -8.91 -18.01 -10.22
C GLN A 47 -7.85 -17.68 -9.17
N PHE A 48 -8.07 -16.59 -8.44
CA PHE A 48 -7.19 -16.16 -7.36
C PHE A 48 -8.00 -16.08 -6.08
N SER A 49 -7.38 -16.43 -4.95
CA SER A 49 -7.97 -16.15 -3.63
C SER A 49 -7.90 -14.65 -3.32
N ASP A 50 -8.70 -14.18 -2.37
CA ASP A 50 -8.66 -12.78 -1.93
C ASP A 50 -7.27 -12.41 -1.38
N GLU A 51 -6.62 -13.33 -0.67
CA GLU A 51 -5.26 -13.17 -0.16
C GLU A 51 -4.23 -13.07 -1.28
N GLU A 52 -4.38 -13.86 -2.35
CA GLU A 52 -3.50 -13.80 -3.51
C GLU A 52 -3.66 -12.46 -4.25
N ILE A 53 -4.88 -11.96 -4.40
CA ILE A 53 -5.14 -10.65 -5.00
C ILE A 53 -4.48 -9.56 -4.17
N ILE A 54 -4.67 -9.56 -2.84
CA ILE A 54 -4.06 -8.58 -1.94
C ILE A 54 -2.53 -8.65 -2.04
N ALA A 55 -1.94 -9.83 -1.92
CA ALA A 55 -0.48 -10.00 -1.99
C ALA A 55 0.07 -9.50 -3.34
N ARG A 56 -0.55 -9.89 -4.45
CA ARG A 56 -0.09 -9.52 -5.79
C ARG A 56 -0.18 -8.01 -6.07
N MET A 57 -1.11 -7.31 -5.44
CA MET A 57 -1.25 -5.86 -5.55
C MET A 57 -0.36 -5.09 -4.58
N MET A 58 -0.21 -5.59 -3.35
CA MET A 58 0.49 -4.89 -2.27
C MET A 58 2.01 -5.08 -2.30
N ILE A 59 2.50 -6.27 -2.66
CA ILE A 59 3.95 -6.55 -2.70
C ILE A 59 4.72 -5.56 -3.59
N PRO A 60 4.30 -5.30 -4.85
CA PRO A 60 5.00 -4.33 -5.70
C PRO A 60 5.00 -2.93 -5.10
N MET A 61 3.88 -2.48 -4.53
CA MET A 61 3.77 -1.16 -3.91
C MET A 61 4.71 -1.03 -2.70
N ILE A 62 4.71 -2.01 -1.81
CA ILE A 62 5.55 -1.97 -0.59
C ILE A 62 7.03 -2.05 -0.96
N ASN A 63 7.40 -2.94 -1.90
CA ASN A 63 8.77 -3.02 -2.39
C ASN A 63 9.23 -1.68 -2.97
N GLU A 64 8.38 -0.99 -3.74
CA GLU A 64 8.72 0.31 -4.33
C GLU A 64 8.86 1.41 -3.27
N VAL A 65 7.98 1.44 -2.27
CA VAL A 65 8.08 2.40 -1.16
C VAL A 65 9.37 2.19 -0.35
N VAL A 66 9.77 0.94 -0.15
CA VAL A 66 11.05 0.59 0.49
C VAL A 66 12.23 1.05 -0.36
N ARG A 67 12.19 0.85 -1.69
CA ARG A 67 13.24 1.36 -2.61
C ARG A 67 13.34 2.87 -2.54
N CYS A 68 12.22 3.59 -2.60
CA CYS A 68 12.18 5.05 -2.44
C CYS A 68 12.85 5.51 -1.13
N PHE A 69 12.68 4.75 -0.05
CA PHE A 69 13.35 5.03 1.21
C PHE A 69 14.86 4.72 1.17
N GLU A 70 15.26 3.55 0.67
CA GLU A 70 16.67 3.15 0.53
C GLU A 70 17.46 4.12 -0.39
N GLU A 71 16.81 4.59 -1.46
CA GLU A 71 17.35 5.53 -2.45
C GLU A 71 17.25 7.01 -2.01
N LYS A 72 16.72 7.27 -0.80
CA LYS A 72 16.58 8.60 -0.21
C LYS A 72 15.68 9.56 -1.01
N ILE A 73 14.68 9.03 -1.71
CA ILE A 73 13.59 9.80 -2.32
C ILE A 73 12.66 10.35 -1.23
N VAL A 74 12.51 9.61 -0.13
CA VAL A 74 11.78 10.01 1.09
C VAL A 74 12.72 9.95 2.28
N SER A 75 12.59 10.89 3.22
CA SER A 75 13.58 11.05 4.30
C SER A 75 13.34 10.11 5.48
N SER A 76 12.10 9.64 5.67
CA SER A 76 11.75 8.73 6.77
C SER A 76 10.55 7.83 6.43
N PRO A 77 10.39 6.68 7.12
CA PRO A 77 9.20 5.84 7.01
C PRO A 77 7.91 6.61 7.31
N ALA A 78 7.96 7.55 8.26
CA ALA A 78 6.82 8.39 8.64
C ALA A 78 6.37 9.33 7.51
N GLU A 79 7.31 9.96 6.80
CA GLU A 79 6.99 10.80 5.64
C GLU A 79 6.36 9.98 4.51
N ALA A 80 6.90 8.80 4.23
CA ALA A 80 6.37 7.92 3.19
C ALA A 80 4.94 7.46 3.50
N ASP A 81 4.69 7.02 4.73
CA ASP A 81 3.36 6.56 5.14
C ASP A 81 2.32 7.68 5.08
N MET A 82 2.67 8.89 5.52
CA MET A 82 1.79 10.06 5.41
C MET A 82 1.55 10.50 3.97
N ALA A 83 2.56 10.41 3.11
CA ALA A 83 2.40 10.67 1.69
C ALA A 83 1.43 9.67 1.04
N LEU A 84 1.43 8.39 1.44
CA LEU A 84 0.50 7.39 0.91
C LEU A 84 -0.92 7.60 1.42
N VAL A 85 -1.08 7.85 2.73
CA VAL A 85 -2.38 8.07 3.36
C VAL A 85 -3.07 9.30 2.76
N TYR A 86 -2.36 10.42 2.63
CA TYR A 86 -2.93 11.66 2.10
C TYR A 86 -2.89 11.78 0.57
N GLY A 87 -1.98 11.09 -0.11
CA GLY A 87 -1.81 11.18 -1.55
C GLY A 87 -2.68 10.20 -2.32
N ILE A 88 -2.52 8.90 -2.07
CA ILE A 88 -3.24 7.85 -2.81
C ILE A 88 -4.45 7.28 -2.05
N GLY A 89 -4.71 7.80 -0.84
CA GLY A 89 -5.80 7.32 0.00
C GLY A 89 -5.53 5.95 0.61
N PHE A 90 -4.28 5.66 0.98
CA PHE A 90 -3.93 4.41 1.66
C PHE A 90 -4.79 4.24 2.92
N PRO A 91 -5.34 3.04 3.21
CA PRO A 91 -6.29 2.87 4.31
C PRO A 91 -5.73 3.34 5.66
N PRO A 92 -6.33 4.36 6.31
CA PRO A 92 -5.75 4.95 7.53
C PRO A 92 -5.60 3.97 8.68
N PHE A 93 -6.45 2.95 8.78
CA PHE A 93 -6.37 1.91 9.80
C PHE A 93 -5.18 0.96 9.60
N HIS A 94 -4.54 0.96 8.43
CA HIS A 94 -3.26 0.29 8.21
C HIS A 94 -2.05 1.23 8.42
N GLY A 95 -2.27 2.53 8.65
CA GLY A 95 -1.26 3.53 8.97
C GLY A 95 -0.36 3.99 7.83
N GLY A 96 -0.12 3.12 6.83
CA GLY A 96 0.76 3.35 5.70
C GLY A 96 1.49 2.07 5.31
N ALA A 97 2.37 2.12 4.30
CA ALA A 97 3.06 0.92 3.82
C ALA A 97 4.09 0.39 4.83
N PHE A 98 4.87 1.25 5.48
CA PHE A 98 5.84 0.83 6.50
C PHE A 98 5.15 0.35 7.76
N ARG A 99 4.10 1.04 8.23
CA ARG A 99 3.30 0.58 9.37
C ARG A 99 2.61 -0.74 9.08
N TYR A 100 2.06 -0.92 7.88
CA TYR A 100 1.47 -2.18 7.44
C TYR A 100 2.52 -3.31 7.40
N LEU A 101 3.70 -3.04 6.86
CA LEU A 101 4.83 -3.97 6.84
C LEU A 101 5.27 -4.37 8.25
N ASP A 102 5.37 -3.43 9.19
CA ASP A 102 5.71 -3.70 10.60
C ASP A 102 4.60 -4.49 11.31
N THR A 103 3.34 -4.31 10.92
CA THR A 103 2.20 -5.08 11.46
C THR A 103 2.25 -6.55 11.03
N ILE A 104 2.66 -6.81 9.79
CA ILE A 104 2.89 -8.18 9.28
C ILE A 104 4.16 -8.78 9.92
N GLY A 105 5.19 -7.96 10.10
CA GLY A 105 6.54 -8.39 10.44
C GLY A 105 7.38 -8.62 9.19
N THR A 106 8.61 -8.08 9.18
CA THR A 106 9.48 -8.11 8.01
C THR A 106 9.85 -9.53 7.57
N THR A 107 10.07 -10.46 8.51
CA THR A 107 10.34 -11.88 8.19
C THR A 107 9.16 -12.52 7.45
N GLN A 108 7.94 -12.40 8.00
CA GLN A 108 6.73 -12.97 7.40
C GLN A 108 6.41 -12.34 6.05
N TYR A 109 6.62 -11.03 5.90
CA TYR A 109 6.46 -10.35 4.61
C TYR A 109 7.41 -10.91 3.54
N VAL A 110 8.69 -11.11 3.87
CA VAL A 110 9.67 -11.65 2.92
C VAL A 110 9.31 -13.08 2.51
N GLU A 111 8.92 -13.94 3.45
CA GLU A 111 8.44 -15.30 3.14
C GLU A 111 7.20 -15.26 2.24
N MET A 112 6.24 -14.36 2.52
CA MET A 112 5.08 -14.16 1.66
C MET A 112 5.49 -13.71 0.26
N ALA A 113 6.37 -12.71 0.14
CA ALA A 113 6.77 -12.11 -1.12
C ALA A 113 7.59 -13.08 -2.00
N GLN A 114 8.40 -13.95 -1.38
CA GLN A 114 9.16 -14.99 -2.11
C GLN A 114 8.26 -15.90 -2.94
N ARG A 115 7.03 -16.19 -2.48
CA ARG A 115 6.07 -17.01 -3.25
C ARG A 115 5.70 -16.38 -4.59
N TYR A 116 5.78 -15.05 -4.71
CA TYR A 116 5.38 -14.28 -5.89
C TYR A 116 6.56 -13.73 -6.71
N GLN A 117 7.81 -14.00 -6.31
CA GLN A 117 9.01 -13.46 -6.98
C GLN A 117 9.10 -13.82 -8.47
N HIS A 118 8.48 -14.94 -8.86
CA HIS A 118 8.45 -15.43 -10.23
C HIS A 118 7.59 -14.56 -11.16
N LEU A 119 6.75 -13.66 -10.62
CA LEU A 119 5.89 -12.77 -11.40
C LEU A 119 6.64 -11.57 -12.01
N GLY A 120 7.89 -11.31 -11.59
CA GLY A 120 8.75 -10.29 -12.19
C GLY A 120 9.56 -9.50 -11.16
N GLU A 121 10.36 -8.56 -11.66
CA GLU A 121 11.31 -7.77 -10.86
C GLU A 121 10.65 -6.95 -9.74
N LEU A 122 9.43 -6.46 -9.98
CA LEU A 122 8.65 -5.70 -8.99
C LEU A 122 8.36 -6.52 -7.72
N TYR A 123 8.28 -7.85 -7.84
CA TYR A 123 8.03 -8.76 -6.72
C TYR A 123 9.30 -9.17 -5.98
N GLN A 124 10.48 -8.83 -6.50
CA GLN A 124 11.74 -9.09 -5.82
C GLN A 124 11.92 -8.08 -4.69
N VAL A 125 11.96 -8.61 -3.46
CA VAL A 125 12.18 -7.84 -2.24
C VAL A 125 13.48 -7.01 -2.36
N PRO A 126 13.54 -5.75 -1.90
CA PRO A 126 14.79 -4.98 -1.86
C PRO A 126 15.83 -5.60 -0.91
N ALA A 127 17.11 -5.31 -1.13
CA ALA A 127 18.18 -5.92 -0.35
C ALA A 127 18.18 -5.47 1.12
N GLY A 128 17.91 -4.19 1.41
CA GLY A 128 17.86 -3.69 2.78
C GLY A 128 16.69 -4.31 3.56
N LEU A 129 15.53 -4.48 2.92
CA LEU A 129 14.40 -5.20 3.54
C LEU A 129 14.71 -6.68 3.81
N ARG A 130 15.39 -7.38 2.90
CA ARG A 130 15.85 -8.76 3.18
C ARG A 130 16.77 -8.83 4.39
N ALA A 131 17.73 -7.91 4.49
CA ALA A 131 18.65 -7.86 5.63
C ALA A 131 17.90 -7.57 6.95
N LYS A 132 16.94 -6.63 6.94
CA LYS A 132 16.09 -6.35 8.12
C LYS A 132 15.25 -7.56 8.54
N ALA A 133 14.80 -8.36 7.57
CA ALA A 133 14.01 -9.55 7.82
C ALA A 133 14.77 -10.68 8.54
N GLU A 134 16.11 -10.69 8.50
CA GLU A 134 16.94 -11.67 9.23
C GLU A 134 16.76 -11.56 10.75
N THR A 135 16.51 -10.35 11.24
CA THR A 135 16.29 -10.07 12.67
C THR A 135 14.85 -9.64 12.98
N ASN A 136 13.94 -9.80 12.03
CA ASN A 136 12.57 -9.27 12.08
C ASN A 136 12.48 -7.78 12.51
N ALA A 137 13.42 -6.95 12.06
CA ALA A 137 13.55 -5.58 12.55
C ALA A 137 12.52 -4.63 11.91
N ALA A 138 11.74 -3.95 12.74
CA ALA A 138 10.75 -2.95 12.33
C ALA A 138 11.39 -1.68 11.72
N TYR A 139 10.60 -0.92 10.96
CA TYR A 139 10.95 0.40 10.44
C TYR A 139 10.62 1.52 11.43
N TYR A 140 9.54 1.37 12.19
CA TYR A 140 9.23 2.26 13.30
C TYR A 140 9.95 1.80 14.57
N PRO A 141 10.78 2.65 15.20
CA PRO A 141 11.37 2.33 16.48
C PRO A 141 10.30 2.29 17.58
N ALA A 142 10.57 1.53 18.64
CA ALA A 142 9.75 1.60 19.85
C ALA A 142 9.80 3.04 20.40
N ALA A 143 8.62 3.64 20.63
CA ALA A 143 8.55 4.98 21.19
C ALA A 143 9.09 4.97 22.62
N ALA A 144 9.90 5.97 22.97
CA ALA A 144 10.29 6.17 24.37
C ALA A 144 9.03 6.56 25.18
N PRO A 145 8.87 6.04 26.40
CA PRO A 145 7.80 6.48 27.28
C PRO A 145 7.93 7.97 27.57
N ILE A 146 6.80 8.68 27.64
CA ILE A 146 6.78 10.07 28.06
C ILE A 146 7.18 10.11 29.53
N GLU A 147 8.31 10.76 29.83
CA GLU A 147 8.71 11.02 31.22
C GLU A 147 7.62 11.85 31.87
N THR A 148 6.82 11.21 32.74
CA THR A 148 5.79 11.91 33.49
C THR A 148 6.48 12.51 34.69
N ASP A 149 6.83 13.79 34.60
CA ASP A 149 7.54 14.49 35.66
C ASP A 149 6.62 14.71 36.87
N ALA A 150 6.58 13.72 37.77
CA ALA A 150 5.92 13.82 39.08
C ALA A 150 6.65 14.79 40.04
N THR A 151 7.74 15.44 39.60
CA THR A 151 8.61 16.25 40.45
C THR A 151 8.18 17.72 40.56
N MET A 152 7.26 18.19 39.71
CA MET A 152 6.73 19.57 39.76
C MET A 152 5.73 19.83 40.90
N ALA A 153 5.27 18.80 41.63
CA ALA A 153 4.32 18.96 42.73
C ALA A 153 4.98 19.20 44.10
N SER A 154 6.32 19.08 44.22
CA SER A 154 7.03 19.23 45.50
C SER A 154 7.53 20.67 45.78
N SER A 155 7.49 21.57 44.80
CA SER A 155 8.02 22.94 44.96
C SER A 155 6.99 23.97 45.45
N ALA A 156 5.72 23.59 45.61
CA ALA A 156 4.65 24.51 46.03
C ALA A 156 4.37 24.53 47.55
N THR A 157 4.99 23.66 48.36
CA THR A 157 4.68 23.55 49.81
C THR A 157 5.79 24.08 50.72
N GLN A 158 6.85 24.68 50.17
CA GLN A 158 7.97 25.21 50.95
C GLN A 158 8.09 26.74 50.84
N GLN A 159 6.96 27.44 50.74
CA GLN A 159 6.82 28.88 51.00
C GLN A 159 5.44 29.15 51.60
N ALA A 160 5.25 28.79 52.87
CA ALA A 160 4.20 29.31 53.74
C ALA A 160 4.66 29.21 55.21
#